data_AF-A0A353C9P7-F1
#
_entry.id   AF-A0A353C9P7-F1
#
_cell.length_a   1.000
_cell.length_b   1.000
_cell.length_c   1.000
_cell.angle_alpha   90.00
_cell.angle_beta   90.00
_cell.angle_gamma   90.00
#
_symmetry.space_group_name_H-M   'P 1'
#
loop_
_entity.id
_entity.type
_entity.pdbx_description
1 polymer ?
#
loop_
_entity_poly.entity_id
_entity_poly.type
_entity_poly.pdbx_seq_one_letter_code
_entity_poly.pdbx_strand_id
1 'polypeptide(L)'
;RTVPDRSNLFSRTIIKPLVIYLLPMPKDVKMPREVDQLQDGRPPKGFDEDRALVIEAIKRLGTLSETHDCREHPFFGRLSAKQWALIAHKHIDHHLRQFGA
;
A
#
# COMPACT_ATOMS: atom_id res chain seq x y z
N ARG A 1 3.31 6.91 -12.58
CA ARG A 1 1.88 7.11 -12.93
C ARG A 1 1.13 7.40 -11.64
N THR A 2 0.20 8.34 -11.65
CA THR A 2 -0.69 8.62 -10.52
C THR A 2 -1.99 7.86 -10.73
N VAL A 3 -2.37 7.02 -9.77
CA VAL A 3 -3.68 6.34 -9.77
C VAL A 3 -4.73 7.37 -9.34
N PRO A 4 -5.86 7.50 -10.05
CA PRO A 4 -6.89 8.48 -9.68
C PRO A 4 -7.47 8.16 -8.29
N ASP A 5 -7.89 9.20 -7.57
CA ASP A 5 -8.65 9.02 -6.33
C ASP A 5 -10.02 8.42 -6.65
N ARG A 6 -10.32 7.29 -6.02
CA ARG A 6 -11.60 6.56 -6.08
C ARG A 6 -12.26 6.47 -4.70
N SER A 7 -11.73 7.18 -3.72
CA SER A 7 -12.29 7.21 -2.39
C SER A 7 -13.60 8.00 -2.34
N ASN A 8 -14.47 7.63 -1.41
CA ASN A 8 -15.75 8.29 -1.17
C ASN A 8 -15.98 8.44 0.34
N LEU A 9 -17.07 9.09 0.75
CA LEU A 9 -17.36 9.32 2.17
C LEU A 9 -17.42 8.02 2.98
N PHE A 10 -17.95 6.95 2.38
CA PHE A 10 -18.03 5.64 3.03
C PHE A 10 -16.65 4.99 3.20
N SER A 11 -15.82 4.96 2.15
CA SER A 11 -14.48 4.37 2.22
C SER A 11 -13.55 5.15 3.16
N ARG A 12 -13.69 6.49 3.20
CA ARG A 12 -12.91 7.39 4.07
C ARG A 12 -13.32 7.32 5.54
N THR A 13 -14.60 7.10 5.83
CA THR A 13 -15.15 7.21 7.20
C THR A 13 -15.32 5.86 7.88
N ILE A 14 -15.74 4.82 7.15
CA ILE A 14 -16.03 3.50 7.71
C ILE A 14 -14.93 2.51 7.39
N ILE A 15 -14.57 2.32 6.12
CA ILE A 15 -13.63 1.26 5.73
C ILE A 15 -12.19 1.59 6.18
N LYS A 16 -11.73 2.83 5.98
CA LYS A 16 -10.38 3.26 6.35
C LYS A 16 -9.98 2.92 7.80
N PRO A 17 -10.72 3.35 8.85
CA PRO A 17 -10.32 3.02 10.21
C PRO A 17 -10.37 1.51 10.50
N LEU A 18 -11.34 0.78 9.93
CA LEU A 18 -11.42 -0.67 10.08
C LEU A 18 -10.18 -1.36 9.50
N VAL A 19 -9.77 -1.02 8.28
CA VAL A 19 -8.60 -1.63 7.63
C VAL A 19 -7.30 -1.23 8.32
N ILE A 20 -7.12 0.06 8.66
CA ILE A 20 -5.87 0.52 9.27
C ILE A 20 -5.70 -0.05 10.68
N TYR A 21 -6.76 -0.08 11.51
CA TYR A 21 -6.62 -0.34 12.94
C TYR A 21 -7.18 -1.68 13.43
N LEU A 22 -8.14 -2.29 12.75
CA LEU A 22 -8.91 -3.42 13.31
C LEU A 22 -8.75 -4.73 12.53
N LEU A 23 -9.00 -4.70 11.22
CA LEU A 23 -9.14 -5.90 10.40
C LEU A 23 -7.78 -6.39 9.88
N PRO A 24 -7.60 -7.72 9.72
CA PRO A 24 -6.47 -8.26 8.97
C PRO A 24 -6.61 -7.93 7.48
N MET A 25 -5.48 -7.94 6.77
CA MET A 25 -5.49 -7.76 5.31
C MET A 25 -6.14 -8.99 4.64
N PRO A 26 -7.13 -8.80 3.74
CA PRO A 26 -7.74 -9.89 2.99
C PRO A 26 -6.77 -10.51 1.99
N LYS A 27 -6.90 -11.81 1.74
CA LYS A 27 -6.20 -12.51 0.66
C LYS A 27 -6.98 -12.37 -0.65
N ASP A 28 -6.29 -12.53 -1.77
CA ASP A 28 -6.88 -12.66 -3.12
C ASP A 28 -7.75 -11.48 -3.58
N VAL A 29 -7.38 -10.26 -3.16
CA VAL A 29 -8.03 -9.03 -3.64
C VAL A 29 -7.66 -8.78 -5.09
N LYS A 30 -8.67 -8.68 -5.95
CA LYS A 30 -8.48 -8.23 -7.34
C LYS A 30 -8.14 -6.74 -7.35
N MET A 31 -6.94 -6.44 -7.84
CA MET A 31 -6.47 -5.07 -7.97
C MET A 31 -6.98 -4.42 -9.27
N PRO A 32 -7.17 -3.09 -9.29
CA PRO A 32 -7.42 -2.36 -10.53
C PRO A 32 -6.32 -2.57 -11.57
N ARG A 33 -6.70 -2.53 -12.85
CA ARG A 33 -5.81 -2.75 -14.00
C ARG A 33 -4.54 -1.89 -13.93
N GLU A 34 -4.65 -0.65 -13.46
CA GLU A 34 -3.56 0.34 -13.43
C GLU A 34 -2.44 0.02 -12.43
N VAL A 35 -2.70 -0.88 -11.49
CA VAL A 35 -1.73 -1.31 -10.46
C VAL A 35 -1.49 -2.82 -10.47
N ASP A 36 -2.24 -3.57 -11.28
CA ASP A 36 -2.01 -4.98 -11.54
C ASP A 36 -0.80 -5.17 -12.47
N GLN A 37 0.25 -5.82 -11.99
CA GLN A 37 1.49 -6.05 -12.73
C GLN A 37 1.32 -6.96 -13.96
N LEU A 38 0.23 -7.73 -14.02
CA LEU A 38 -0.11 -8.57 -15.18
C LEU A 38 -0.93 -7.82 -16.24
N GLN A 39 -1.30 -6.56 -15.97
CA GLN A 39 -2.11 -5.72 -16.86
C GLN A 39 -1.41 -4.38 -17.14
N ASP A 40 -2.01 -3.25 -16.75
CA ASP A 40 -1.51 -1.91 -17.07
C ASP A 40 -0.56 -1.36 -15.98
N GLY A 41 -0.34 -2.14 -14.93
CA GLY A 41 0.57 -1.85 -13.82
C GLY A 41 2.04 -1.91 -14.23
N ARG A 42 2.92 -1.63 -13.27
CA ARG A 42 4.37 -1.71 -13.51
C ARG A 42 4.76 -3.19 -13.71
N PRO A 43 5.29 -3.58 -14.88
CA PRO A 43 5.72 -4.96 -15.10
C PRO A 43 6.86 -5.31 -14.15
N PRO A 44 6.97 -6.58 -13.71
CA PRO A 44 8.08 -7.04 -12.89
C PRO A 44 9.39 -6.88 -13.67
N LYS A 45 10.46 -6.54 -12.96
CA LYS A 45 11.80 -6.42 -13.53
C LYS A 45 12.66 -7.67 -13.35
N GLY A 46 12.19 -8.60 -12.52
CA GLY A 46 12.90 -9.81 -12.13
C GLY A 46 13.03 -9.86 -10.61
N PHE A 47 13.05 -11.06 -10.05
CA PHE A 47 12.92 -11.25 -8.60
C PHE A 47 13.99 -10.50 -7.80
N ASP A 48 15.27 -10.60 -8.17
CA ASP A 48 16.36 -9.98 -7.43
C ASP A 48 16.34 -8.45 -7.52
N GLU A 49 16.02 -7.89 -8.68
CA GLU A 49 15.90 -6.42 -8.85
C GLU A 49 14.69 -5.89 -8.07
N ASP A 50 13.52 -6.53 -8.21
CA ASP A 50 12.31 -6.11 -7.48
C ASP A 50 12.49 -6.27 -5.96
N ARG A 51 13.18 -7.32 -5.50
CA ARG A 51 13.55 -7.50 -4.08
C ARG A 51 14.45 -6.37 -3.58
N ALA A 52 15.47 -5.99 -4.35
CA ALA A 52 16.35 -4.87 -3.98
C ALA A 52 15.58 -3.54 -3.89
N LEU A 53 14.70 -3.27 -4.86
CA LEU A 53 13.83 -2.09 -4.88
C LEU A 53 12.88 -2.03 -3.68
N VAL A 54 12.29 -3.17 -3.28
CA VAL A 54 11.43 -3.24 -2.10
C VAL A 54 12.22 -2.97 -0.82
N ILE A 55 13.42 -3.54 -0.67
CA ILE A 55 14.29 -3.29 0.50
C ILE A 55 14.65 -1.81 0.60
N GLU A 56 15.03 -1.19 -0.51
CA GLU A 56 15.32 0.25 -0.57
C GLU A 56 14.08 1.09 -0.18
N ALA A 57 12.91 0.76 -0.72
CA ALA A 57 11.66 1.45 -0.42
C ALA A 57 11.28 1.36 1.07
N ILE A 58 11.48 0.20 1.70
CA ILE A 58 11.23 -0.01 3.13
C ILE A 58 12.21 0.83 3.96
N LYS A 59 13.50 0.83 3.63
CA LYS A 59 14.51 1.66 4.30
C LYS A 59 14.14 3.15 4.20
N ARG A 60 13.76 3.61 3.01
CA ARG A 60 13.31 4.99 2.77
C ARG A 60 12.05 5.34 3.56
N LEU A 61 11.07 4.44 3.63
CA LEU A 61 9.87 4.65 4.43
C LEU A 61 10.22 4.90 5.91
N GLY A 62 11.19 4.15 6.45
CA GLY A 62 11.66 4.29 7.82
C GLY A 62 12.39 5.59 8.14
N THR A 63 12.75 6.41 7.16
CA THR A 63 13.42 7.72 7.36
C THR A 63 12.50 8.92 7.13
N LEU A 64 11.25 8.71 6.72
CA LEU A 64 10.30 9.80 6.50
C LEU A 64 9.84 10.42 7.83
N SER A 65 9.70 11.75 7.84
CA SER A 65 9.14 12.50 8.97
C SER A 65 7.67 12.14 9.21
N GLU A 66 7.21 12.25 10.47
CA GLU A 66 5.79 12.14 10.83
C GLU A 66 4.90 13.22 10.18
N THR A 67 5.51 14.31 9.72
CA THR A 67 4.84 15.41 9.00
C THR A 67 5.04 15.34 7.48
N HIS A 68 5.62 14.24 6.97
CA HIS A 68 5.86 14.09 5.53
C HIS A 68 4.56 14.22 4.73
N ASP A 69 4.61 15.00 3.65
CA ASP A 69 3.48 15.18 2.75
C ASP A 69 3.34 13.97 1.83
N CYS A 70 2.49 13.04 2.26
CA CYS A 70 2.19 11.83 1.50
C CYS A 70 1.14 12.10 0.43
N ARG A 71 1.29 11.45 -0.73
CA ARG A 71 0.25 11.44 -1.76
C ARG A 71 -1.05 10.84 -1.22
N GLU A 72 -2.16 11.21 -1.85
CA GLU A 72 -3.46 10.62 -1.53
C GLU A 72 -3.49 9.13 -1.89
N HIS A 73 -4.09 8.34 -1.00
CA HIS A 73 -4.29 6.92 -1.23
C HIS A 73 -5.52 6.71 -2.14
N PRO A 74 -5.42 5.97 -3.26
CA PRO A 74 -6.50 5.86 -4.25
C PRO A 74 -7.84 5.37 -3.70
N PHE A 75 -7.85 4.59 -2.62
CA PHE A 75 -9.09 4.07 -2.01
C PHE A 75 -9.49 4.78 -0.69
N PHE A 76 -8.54 5.44 -0.03
CA PHE A 76 -8.74 6.03 1.31
C PHE A 76 -8.63 7.56 1.33
N GLY A 77 -8.30 8.18 0.20
CA GLY A 77 -8.03 9.60 0.09
C GLY A 77 -6.80 10.00 0.91
N ARG A 78 -6.85 11.18 1.51
CA ARG A 78 -5.77 11.70 2.36
C ARG A 78 -5.54 10.82 3.60
N LEU A 79 -4.29 10.43 3.79
CA LEU A 79 -3.78 9.74 4.96
C LEU A 79 -2.67 10.58 5.59
N SER A 80 -2.54 10.56 6.91
CA SER A 80 -1.33 11.08 7.57
C SER A 80 -0.12 10.20 7.28
N ALA A 81 1.10 10.70 7.46
CA ALA A 81 2.32 9.90 7.32
C ALA A 81 2.28 8.65 8.22
N LYS A 82 1.74 8.79 9.45
CA LYS A 82 1.52 7.66 10.37
C LYS A 82 0.55 6.62 9.81
N GLN A 83 -0.56 7.04 9.20
CA GLN A 83 -1.53 6.12 8.58
C GLN A 83 -0.92 5.39 7.38
N TRP A 84 -0.12 6.09 6.57
CA TRP A 84 0.66 5.49 5.49
C TRP A 84 1.68 4.47 6.00
N ALA A 85 2.41 4.78 7.07
CA ALA A 85 3.35 3.85 7.67
C ALA A 85 2.66 2.59 8.21
N LEU A 86 1.50 2.75 8.88
CA LEU A 86 0.71 1.63 9.39
C LEU A 86 0.21 0.72 8.27
N ILE A 87 -0.41 1.26 7.22
CA ILE A 87 -0.92 0.43 6.12
C ILE A 87 0.21 -0.24 5.34
N ALA A 88 1.34 0.45 5.14
CA ALA A 88 2.53 -0.13 4.52
C ALA A 88 3.08 -1.30 5.34
N HIS A 89 3.22 -1.12 6.66
CA HIS A 89 3.64 -2.19 7.56
C HIS A 89 2.70 -3.39 7.50
N LYS A 90 1.38 -3.18 7.61
CA LYS A 90 0.38 -4.27 7.52
C LYS A 90 0.43 -5.00 6.17
N HIS A 91 0.63 -4.28 5.08
CA HIS A 91 0.71 -4.86 3.74
C HIS A 91 1.97 -5.72 3.55
N ILE A 92 3.12 -5.20 4.00
CA ILE A 92 4.40 -5.94 3.96
C ILE A 92 4.30 -7.21 4.81
N ASP A 93 3.89 -7.07 6.06
CA ASP A 93 3.77 -8.15 7.03
C ASP A 93 2.76 -9.22 6.58
N HIS A 94 1.63 -8.81 5.99
CA HIS A 94 0.68 -9.72 5.36
C HIS A 94 1.33 -10.57 4.27
N HIS A 95 2.08 -9.97 3.34
CA HIS A 95 2.69 -10.71 2.24
C HIS A 95 3.88 -11.56 2.67
N LEU A 96 4.67 -11.12 3.65
CA LEU A 96 5.71 -11.94 4.25
C LEU A 96 5.12 -13.22 4.86
N ARG A 97 4.00 -13.12 5.60
CA ARG A 97 3.31 -14.32 6.13
C ARG A 97 2.60 -15.13 5.06
N GLN A 98 2.04 -14.49 4.04
CA GLN A 98 1.30 -15.19 2.98
C GLN A 98 2.22 -16.05 2.10
N PHE A 99 3.43 -15.57 1.83
CA PHE A 99 4.34 -16.20 0.86
C PHE A 99 5.62 -16.77 1.48
N GLY A 100 5.84 -16.63 2.79
CA GLY A 100 7.08 -17.04 3.46
C GLY A 100 6.88 -17.47 4.92
N ALA A 101 6.17 -18.58 5.12
CA ALA A 101 6.19 -19.32 6.38
C ALA A 101 7.56 -19.96 6.62
#